data_AF-A0A961DIU1-F1
#
_entry.id   AF-A0A961DIU1-F1
#
_cell.length_a   1.000
_cell.length_b   1.000
_cell.length_c   1.000
_cell.angle_alpha   90.00
_cell.angle_beta   90.00
_cell.angle_gamma   90.00
#
_symmetry.space_group_name_H-M   'P 1'
#
loop_
_entity.id
_entity.type
_entity.pdbx_description
1 polymer ?
#
loop_
_entity_poly.entity_id
_entity_poly.type
_entity_poly.pdbx_seq_one_letter_code
_entity_poly.pdbx_strand_id
1 'polypeptide(L)' 'MTTETLTATAPRTYEVRTFGCQMNVHDSERLSGTLEAAGYARADGREADIIVINTCAVRENADNKL' A
#
# COMPACT_ATOMS: atom_id res chain seq x y z
N MET A 1 22.13 -8.69 32.32
CA MET A 1 20.84 -9.07 31.72
C MET A 1 20.87 -8.53 30.30
N THR A 2 20.81 -9.43 29.33
CA THR A 2 21.36 -9.30 27.97
C THR A 2 20.62 -8.26 27.13
N THR A 3 21.39 -7.37 26.49
CA THR A 3 20.90 -6.39 25.51
C THR A 3 20.56 -7.14 24.21
N GLU A 4 19.28 -7.26 23.87
CA GLU A 4 18.85 -7.73 22.54
C GLU A 4 19.16 -6.64 21.51
N THR A 5 20.21 -6.87 20.72
CA THR A 5 20.51 -6.10 19.53
C THR A 5 19.41 -6.38 18.50
N LEU A 6 18.41 -5.51 18.42
CA LEU A 6 17.45 -5.47 17.32
C LEU A 6 18.23 -5.16 16.03
N THR A 7 18.52 -6.20 15.25
CA THR A 7 18.96 -6.03 13.86
C THR A 7 17.89 -5.23 13.15
N ALA A 8 18.19 -4.00 12.75
CA ALA A 8 17.28 -3.19 11.95
C ALA A 8 17.12 -3.87 10.58
N THR A 9 16.11 -4.73 10.46
CA THR A 9 15.66 -5.24 9.16
C THR A 9 15.21 -4.04 8.33
N ALA A 10 15.62 -3.99 7.06
CA ALA A 10 15.18 -2.95 6.14
C ALA A 10 13.66 -2.77 6.20
N PRO A 11 13.14 -1.53 6.05
CA PRO A 11 11.71 -1.28 6.11
C PRO A 11 10.99 -2.12 5.07
N ARG A 12 9.90 -2.79 5.48
CA ARG A 12 9.04 -3.53 4.55
C ARG A 12 8.47 -2.57 3.51
N THR A 13 8.37 -3.05 2.29
CA THR A 13 7.95 -2.26 1.14
C THR A 13 6.47 -2.40 0.83
N TYR A 14 5.87 -1.35 0.27
CA TYR A 14 4.46 -1.33 -0.11
C TYR A 14 4.23 -0.79 -1.54
N GLU A 15 3.14 -1.25 -2.16
CA GLU A 15 2.59 -0.70 -3.40
C GLU A 15 1.08 -0.50 -3.25
N VAL A 16 0.57 0.69 -3.61
CA VAL A 16 -0.88 0.95 -3.68
C VAL A 16 -1.32 0.90 -5.14
N ARG A 17 -2.12 -0.11 -5.49
CA ARG A 17 -2.74 -0.25 -6.81
C ARG A 17 -4.17 0.27 -6.74
N THR A 18 -4.43 1.31 -7.51
CA THR A 18 -5.71 2.02 -7.47
C THR A 18 -6.57 1.63 -8.65
N PHE A 19 -7.79 1.17 -8.35
CA PHE A 19 -8.83 0.88 -9.32
C PHE A 19 -10.08 1.67 -8.94
N GLY A 20 -10.82 2.18 -9.92
CA GLY A 20 -12.04 2.95 -9.67
C GLY A 20 -11.94 4.40 -10.10
N CYS A 21 -12.40 5.33 -9.25
CA CYS A 21 -12.60 6.72 -9.65
C CYS A 21 -11.58 7.68 -9.01
N GLN A 22 -11.74 8.97 -9.30
CA GLN A 22 -10.89 10.04 -8.73
C GLN A 22 -10.88 10.06 -7.20
N MET A 23 -11.96 9.58 -6.57
CA MET A 23 -12.00 9.43 -5.11
C MET A 23 -10.96 8.42 -4.62
N ASN A 24 -10.80 7.27 -5.30
CA ASN A 24 -9.77 6.30 -4.95
C ASN A 24 -8.37 6.85 -5.18
N VAL A 25 -8.14 7.64 -6.24
CA VAL A 25 -6.83 8.28 -6.49
C VAL A 25 -6.47 9.21 -5.33
N HIS A 26 -7.41 10.05 -4.89
CA HIS A 26 -7.21 10.91 -3.74
C HIS A 26 -6.96 10.10 -2.45
N ASP A 27 -7.73 9.04 -2.23
CA ASP A 27 -7.59 8.21 -1.03
C ASP A 27 -6.27 7.42 -1.02
N SER A 28 -5.69 7.14 -2.20
CA SER A 28 -4.38 6.50 -2.32
C SER A 28 -3.23 7.34 -1.76
N GLU A 29 -3.32 8.67 -1.81
CA GLU A 29 -2.35 9.56 -1.15
C GLU A 29 -2.43 9.38 0.38
N ARG A 30 -3.66 9.31 0.91
CA ARG A 30 -3.91 9.11 2.34
C ARG A 30 -3.43 7.74 2.83
N LEU A 31 -3.68 6.68 2.05
CA LEU A 31 -3.18 5.33 2.32
C LEU A 31 -1.65 5.31 2.34
N SER A 32 -1.02 5.96 1.37
CA SER A 32 0.44 6.04 1.26
C SER A 32 1.06 6.73 2.49
N GLY A 33 0.54 7.89 2.89
CA GLY A 33 1.02 8.58 4.09
C GLY A 33 0.81 7.78 5.38
N THR A 34 -0.26 6.98 5.47
CA THR A 34 -0.51 6.10 6.61
C THR A 34 0.52 4.96 6.68
N LEU A 35 0.87 4.37 5.55
CA LEU A 35 1.89 3.31 5.46
C LEU A 35 3.29 3.85 5.77
N GLU A 36 3.62 5.03 5.26
CA GLU A 36 4.89 5.70 5.57
C GLU A 36 5.02 6.05 7.05
N ALA A 37 3.94 6.56 7.67
CA ALA A 37 3.90 6.82 9.12
C ALA A 37 4.03 5.55 9.97
N ALA A 38 3.64 4.39 9.43
CA ALA A 38 3.81 3.09 10.07
C ALA A 38 5.19 2.45 9.81
N GLY A 39 6.10 3.13 9.09
CA GLY A 39 7.48 2.69 8.85
C GLY A 39 7.68 1.82 7.60
N TYR A 40 6.67 1.75 6.72
CA TYR A 40 6.82 1.09 5.43
C TYR A 40 7.42 2.04 4.39
N ALA A 41 8.14 1.50 3.41
CA ALA A 41 8.73 2.26 2.30
C ALA A 41 8.02 1.92 0.97
N ARG A 42 8.00 2.84 -0.01
CA ARG A 42 7.48 2.50 -1.34
C ARG A 42 8.34 1.45 -2.03
N ALA A 43 7.69 0.58 -2.79
CA ALA A 43 8.36 -0.35 -3.69
C ALA A 43 8.76 0.38 -5.00
N ASP A 44 10.00 0.86 -5.07
CA ASP A 44 10.55 1.56 -6.23
C ASP A 44 10.91 0.59 -7.37
N GLY A 45 9.90 0.08 -8.08
CA GLY A 45 10.08 -0.81 -9.23
C GLY A 45 10.53 -2.24 -8.89
N ARG A 46 10.44 -2.61 -7.60
CA ARG A 46 10.64 -3.98 -7.10
C ARG A 46 9.31 -4.57 -6.65
N GLU A 47 9.27 -5.89 -6.45
CA GLU A 47 8.13 -6.54 -5.83
C GLU A 47 7.97 -6.04 -4.38
N ALA A 48 6.74 -5.63 -4.05
CA ALA A 48 6.41 -5.11 -2.72
C ALA A 48 6.13 -6.26 -1.75
N ASP A 49 6.54 -6.11 -0.49
CA ASP A 49 6.15 -7.03 0.59
C ASP A 49 4.64 -6.98 0.87
N ILE A 50 4.02 -5.82 0.60
CA ILE A 50 2.58 -5.57 0.79
C ILE A 50 2.01 -4.88 -0.45
N ILE A 51 0.95 -5.45 -1.03
CA ILE A 51 0.18 -4.83 -2.11
C ILE A 51 -1.19 -4.44 -1.56
N VAL A 52 -1.53 -3.15 -1.63
CA VAL A 52 -2.84 -2.62 -1.29
C VAL A 52 -3.64 -2.41 -2.56
N ILE A 53 -4.75 -3.14 -2.70
CA ILE A 53 -5.70 -2.95 -3.79
C ILE A 53 -6.78 -1.96 -3.32
N ASN A 54 -6.65 -0.69 -3.73
CA ASN A 54 -7.65 0.33 -3.44
C ASN A 54 -8.72 0.31 -4.53
N THR A 55 -9.94 -0.09 -4.19
CA THR A 55 -11.08 -0.15 -5.10
C THR A 55 -12.38 0.28 -4.42
N CYS A 56 -13.40 0.67 -5.18
CA CYS A 56 -14.72 0.94 -4.64
C CYS A 56 -15.38 -0.33 -4.10
N ALA A 57 -15.91 -0.29 -2.88
CA ALA A 57 -16.67 -1.41 -2.30
C ALA A 57 -18.05 -1.59 -2.96
N VAL A 58 -18.59 -0.54 -3.61
CA VAL A 58 -19.97 -0.52 -4.10
C VAL A 58 -19.99 -0.07 -5.55
N ARG A 59 -19.72 -1.00 -6.47
CA ARG A 59 -20.35 -1.08 -7.79
C ARG A 59 -20.36 -2.54 -8.22
N GLU A 60 -21.47 -3.25 -7.97
CA GLU A 60 -21.77 -4.57 -8.56
C GLU A 60 -21.72 -4.57 -10.12
N ASN A 61 -21.46 -3.45 -10.79
CA ASN A 61 -21.43 -3.30 -12.24
C ASN A 61 -20.12 -2.70 -12.77
N ALA A 62 -18.98 -3.29 -12.42
CA ALA A 62 -17.71 -3.05 -13.12
C ALA A 62 -17.24 -4.29 -13.91
N ASP A 63 -18.14 -5.22 -14.20
CA ASP A 63 -17.83 -6.48 -14.91
C ASP A 63 -18.01 -6.40 -16.43
N ASN A 64 -17.60 -5.30 -17.07
CA ASN A 64 -17.46 -5.33 -18.53
C ASN A 64 -16.44 -4.33 -19.04
N LYS A 65 -15.17 -4.78 -19.08
CA LYS A 65 -14.21 -4.63 -20.19
C LYS A 65 -12.85 -5.19 -19.75
N LEU A 66 -12.69 -6.50 -19.90
CA LEU A 66 -11.44 -7.07 -20.40
C LEU A 66 -11.51 -7.07 -21.93
#